data_AF-A0A931FIZ3-F1
#
_entry.id   AF-A0A931FIZ3-F1
#
_cell.length_a   1.000
_cell.length_b   1.000
_cell.length_c   1.000
_cell.angle_alpha   90.00
_cell.angle_beta   90.00
_cell.angle_gamma   90.00
#
_symmetry.space_group_name_H-M   'P 1'
#
loop_
_entity.id
_entity.type
_entity.pdbx_description
1 polymer ?
#
loop_
_entity_poly.entity_id
_entity_poly.type
_entity_poly.pdbx_seq_one_letter_code
_entity_poly.pdbx_strand_id
1 'polypeptide(L)'
;MAALGAPRPPPRDALHAATGLLDELKAVAVPILLHGEDASAWPILRLAASRRLDARIGLEDVLHLPDGTSASGNAALIRAARQIIQHTPQLDESS
;
A
#
# COMPACT_ATOMS: atom_id res chain seq x y z
N MET A 1 4.10 -21.04 -16.08
CA MET A 1 5.16 -20.15 -16.63
C MET A 1 5.17 -18.87 -15.82
N ALA A 2 5.92 -18.81 -14.72
CA ALA A 2 6.10 -17.58 -13.95
C ALA A 2 7.03 -16.64 -14.73
N ALA A 3 6.58 -15.41 -14.97
CA ALA A 3 7.44 -14.35 -15.45
C ALA A 3 8.52 -14.11 -14.40
N LEU A 4 9.78 -14.39 -14.73
CA LEU A 4 10.95 -13.98 -13.94
C LEU A 4 11.15 -12.47 -14.14
N GLY A 5 10.27 -11.68 -13.51
CA GLY A 5 10.55 -10.29 -13.20
C GLY A 5 11.60 -10.26 -12.08
N ALA A 6 12.44 -9.22 -12.07
CA ALA A 6 13.37 -8.99 -10.97
C ALA A 6 12.66 -9.15 -9.60
N PRO A 7 13.34 -9.67 -8.57
CA PRO A 7 12.73 -9.83 -7.26
C PRO A 7 12.14 -8.50 -6.81
N ARG A 8 10.84 -8.50 -6.49
CA ARG A 8 10.16 -7.30 -6.03
C ARG A 8 10.85 -6.77 -4.76
N PRO A 9 10.98 -5.45 -4.60
CA PRO A 9 11.71 -4.88 -3.48
C PRO A 9 11.06 -5.30 -2.16
N PRO A 10 11.84 -5.52 -1.10
CA PRO A 10 11.29 -5.80 0.21
C PRO A 10 10.45 -4.60 0.69
N PRO A 11 9.50 -4.80 1.62
CA PRO A 11 8.56 -3.76 2.00
C PRO A 11 9.21 -2.48 2.54
N ARG A 12 10.36 -2.60 3.22
CA ARG A 12 11.12 -1.46 3.73
C ARG A 12 11.61 -0.57 2.59
N ASP A 13 12.13 -1.16 1.53
CA ASP A 13 12.66 -0.44 0.38
C ASP A 13 11.52 0.20 -0.40
N ALA A 14 10.39 -0.49 -0.53
CA ALA A 14 9.17 0.06 -1.12
C ALA A 14 8.64 1.28 -0.34
N LEU A 15 8.61 1.24 0.99
CA LEU A 15 8.21 2.37 1.82
C LEU A 15 9.15 3.56 1.68
N HIS A 16 10.46 3.32 1.62
CA HIS A 16 11.46 4.37 1.43
C HIS A 16 11.29 5.03 0.05
N ALA A 17 11.15 4.23 -1.00
CA ALA A 17 10.91 4.72 -2.35
C ALA A 17 9.60 5.52 -2.45
N ALA A 18 8.50 4.99 -1.90
CA ALA A 18 7.21 5.69 -1.89
C ALA A 18 7.29 7.04 -1.16
N THR A 19 7.96 7.08 -0.01
CA THR A 19 8.12 8.34 0.76
C THR A 19 8.96 9.36 -0.02
N GLY A 20 10.07 8.93 -0.63
CA GLY A 20 10.90 9.82 -1.45
C GLY A 20 10.15 10.40 -2.66
N LEU A 21 9.39 9.56 -3.37
CA LEU A 21 8.55 10.01 -4.49
C LEU A 21 7.46 10.99 -4.04
N LEU A 22 6.82 10.75 -2.89
CA LEU A 22 5.84 11.68 -2.33
C LEU A 22 6.47 13.03 -1.98
N ASP A 23 7.69 13.03 -1.44
CA ASP A 23 8.40 14.26 -1.12
C ASP A 23 8.72 15.10 -2.38
N GLU A 24 9.10 14.45 -3.48
CA GLU A 24 9.31 15.11 -4.77
C GLU A 24 8.00 15.68 -5.37
N LEU A 25 6.87 15.03 -5.10
CA LEU A 25 5.56 15.43 -5.61
C LEU A 25 4.83 16.47 -4.75
N LYS A 26 5.38 16.89 -3.60
CA LYS A 26 4.72 17.84 -2.67
C LYS A 26 4.21 19.14 -3.32
N ALA A 27 4.91 19.64 -4.33
CA ALA A 27 4.55 20.88 -5.02
C ALA A 27 3.44 20.70 -6.08
N VAL A 28 3.04 19.45 -6.37
CA VAL A 28 2.09 19.12 -7.42
C VAL A 28 0.72 18.85 -6.80
N ALA A 29 -0.25 19.70 -7.10
CA ALA A 29 -1.64 19.55 -6.63
C ALA A 29 -2.44 18.58 -7.52
N VAL A 30 -2.06 17.31 -7.51
CA VAL A 30 -2.78 16.24 -8.22
C VAL A 30 -3.21 15.14 -7.26
N PRO A 31 -4.31 14.41 -7.54
CA PRO A 31 -4.66 13.22 -6.79
C PRO A 31 -3.55 12.16 -6.87
N ILE A 32 -3.16 11.60 -5.72
CA ILE A 32 -2.13 10.55 -5.63
C ILE A 32 -2.77 9.28 -5.09
N LEU A 33 -2.55 8.18 -5.82
CA LEU A 33 -2.91 6.83 -5.41
C LEU A 33 -1.64 6.02 -5.18
N LEU A 34 -1.56 5.36 -4.02
CA LEU A 34 -0.50 4.40 -3.73
C LEU A 34 -1.01 2.96 -3.89
N HIS A 35 -0.14 2.11 -4.42
CA HIS A 35 -0.35 0.66 -4.38
C HIS A 35 0.99 -0.02 -4.13
N GLY A 36 0.93 -1.19 -3.50
CA GLY A 36 2.09 -2.03 -3.27
C GLY A 36 1.80 -3.43 -3.78
N GLU A 37 2.86 -4.19 -3.97
CA GLU A 37 2.81 -5.52 -4.55
C GLU A 37 3.39 -6.57 -3.61
N ASP A 38 2.79 -7.77 -3.59
CA ASP A 38 3.09 -8.88 -2.69
C ASP A 38 3.24 -8.42 -1.22
N ALA A 39 4.43 -8.59 -0.65
CA ALA A 39 4.74 -8.28 0.73
C ALA A 39 4.62 -6.77 1.04
N SER A 40 4.69 -5.91 0.02
CA SER A 40 4.62 -4.45 0.18
C SER A 40 3.19 -3.90 0.12
N ALA A 41 2.19 -4.69 -0.32
CA ALA A 41 0.81 -4.22 -0.48
C ALA A 41 0.22 -3.66 0.82
N TRP A 42 0.29 -4.41 1.93
CA TRP A 42 -0.26 -3.95 3.21
C TRP A 42 0.53 -2.79 3.84
N PRO A 43 1.87 -2.79 3.85
CA PRO A 43 2.65 -1.63 4.30
C PRO A 43 2.37 -0.35 3.50
N ILE A 44 2.27 -0.42 2.17
CA ILE A 44 1.97 0.74 1.33
C ILE A 44 0.54 1.23 1.56
N LEU A 45 -0.43 0.32 1.73
CA LEU A 45 -1.80 0.71 2.10
C LEU A 45 -1.86 1.44 3.44
N ARG A 46 -1.07 1.02 4.44
CA ARG A 46 -0.97 1.73 5.72
C ARG A 46 -0.34 3.11 5.58
N LEU A 47 0.68 3.25 4.73
CA LEU A 47 1.28 4.56 4.41
C LEU A 47 0.26 5.48 3.73
N ALA A 48 -0.50 4.97 2.76
CA ALA A 48 -1.57 5.73 2.10
C ALA A 48 -2.62 6.20 3.13
N ALA A 49 -3.07 5.31 4.00
CA ALA A 49 -4.04 5.62 5.04
C ALA A 49 -3.52 6.68 6.02
N SER A 50 -2.26 6.59 6.45
CA SER A 50 -1.68 7.55 7.40
C SER A 50 -1.49 8.95 6.80
N ARG A 51 -1.26 9.03 5.48
CA ARG A 51 -1.13 10.28 4.71
C ARG A 51 -2.45 10.79 4.11
N ARG A 52 -3.58 10.11 4.36
CA ARG A 52 -4.89 10.39 3.75
C ARG A 52 -4.89 10.38 2.21
N LEU A 53 -4.08 9.51 1.61
CA LEU A 53 -4.00 9.31 0.15
C LEU A 53 -4.92 8.17 -0.31
N ASP A 54 -5.23 8.15 -1.60
CA ASP A 54 -5.95 7.04 -2.21
C ASP A 54 -5.08 5.77 -2.23
N ALA A 55 -5.72 4.61 -2.13
CA ALA A 55 -5.03 3.32 -2.13
C ALA A 55 -5.72 2.31 -3.05
N ARG A 56 -4.93 1.45 -3.71
CA ARG A 56 -5.43 0.28 -4.44
C ARG A 56 -5.08 -1.01 -3.68
N ILE A 57 -6.00 -1.97 -3.74
CA ILE A 57 -5.80 -3.33 -3.25
C ILE A 57 -6.66 -4.32 -4.04
N GLY A 58 -6.08 -5.44 -4.45
CA GLY A 58 -6.77 -6.54 -5.13
C GLY A 58 -5.89 -7.78 -5.25
N LEU A 59 -6.45 -8.87 -5.78
CA LEU A 59 -5.73 -10.14 -6.00
C LEU A 59 -4.55 -10.00 -6.97
N GLU A 60 -4.54 -8.95 -7.79
CA GLU A 60 -3.39 -8.60 -8.64
C GLU A 60 -2.21 -8.07 -7.80
N ASP A 61 -2.50 -7.40 -6.69
CA ASP A 61 -1.53 -6.76 -5.83
C ASP A 61 -1.01 -7.75 -4.77
N VAL A 62 -1.91 -8.51 -4.14
CA VAL A 62 -1.58 -9.43 -3.05
C VAL A 62 -2.57 -10.59 -2.94
N LEU A 63 -2.07 -11.79 -2.65
CA LEU A 63 -2.86 -13.00 -2.50
C LEU A 63 -3.18 -13.37 -1.04
N HIS A 64 -2.57 -12.68 -0.08
CA HIS A 64 -2.68 -12.96 1.35
C HIS A 64 -3.27 -11.77 2.10
N LEU A 65 -4.09 -12.05 3.11
CA LEU A 65 -4.56 -11.11 4.12
C LEU A 65 -3.40 -10.61 4.99
N PRO A 66 -3.61 -9.54 5.80
CA PRO A 66 -2.54 -8.98 6.63
C PRO A 66 -1.95 -9.95 7.66
N ASP A 67 -2.71 -10.99 8.03
CA ASP A 67 -2.27 -12.06 8.93
C ASP A 67 -1.50 -13.19 8.22
N GLY A 68 -1.33 -13.08 6.90
CA GLY A 68 -0.64 -14.07 6.07
C GLY A 68 -1.54 -15.19 5.53
N THR A 69 -2.82 -15.27 5.93
CA THR A 69 -3.75 -16.25 5.39
C THR A 69 -4.13 -15.92 3.93
N SER A 70 -4.41 -16.92 3.10
CA SER A 70 -4.82 -16.66 1.71
C SER A 70 -6.18 -15.96 1.64
N ALA A 71 -6.27 -14.92 0.81
CA ALA A 71 -7.51 -14.20 0.60
C ALA A 71 -8.49 -15.04 -0.22
N SER A 72 -9.73 -15.15 0.26
CA SER A 72 -10.81 -15.85 -0.49
C SER A 72 -11.32 -15.06 -1.71
N GLY A 73 -10.84 -13.84 -1.91
CA GLY A 73 -11.15 -12.97 -3.04
C GLY A 73 -10.99 -11.48 -2.72
N ASN A 74 -11.22 -10.63 -3.73
CA ASN A 74 -11.13 -9.16 -3.58
C ASN A 74 -12.02 -8.62 -2.46
N ALA A 75 -13.19 -9.20 -2.23
CA ALA A 75 -14.07 -8.78 -1.14
C ALA A 75 -13.44 -8.95 0.25
N ALA A 76 -12.63 -10.00 0.46
CA ALA A 76 -11.90 -10.20 1.71
C ALA A 76 -10.79 -9.16 1.88
N LEU A 77 -10.04 -8.88 0.80
CA LEU A 77 -8.99 -7.85 0.77
C LEU A 77 -9.55 -6.46 1.07
N ILE A 78 -10.65 -6.07 0.42
CA ILE A 78 -11.30 -4.78 0.62
C ILE A 78 -11.81 -4.63 2.06
N ARG A 79 -12.38 -5.68 2.67
CA ARG A 79 -12.80 -5.63 4.08
C ARG A 79 -11.62 -5.38 5.02
N ALA A 80 -10.52 -6.12 4.85
CA ALA A 80 -9.31 -5.93 5.65
C ALA A 80 -8.70 -4.54 5.45
N ALA A 81 -8.64 -4.06 4.21
CA ALA A 81 -8.18 -2.71 3.88
C ALA A 81 -9.02 -1.62 4.57
N ARG A 82 -10.36 -1.75 4.53
CA ARG A 82 -11.26 -0.81 5.22
C ARG A 82 -11.01 -0.79 6.72
N GLN A 83 -10.82 -1.94 7.35
CA GLN A 83 -10.47 -2.01 8.77
C GLN A 83 -9.14 -1.31 9.04
N ILE A 84 -8.11 -1.53 8.22
CA ILE A 84 -6.82 -0.84 8.37
C ILE A 84 -7.00 0.68 8.25
N ILE A 85 -7.70 1.16 7.22
CA ILE A 85 -7.90 2.60 6.98
C ILE A 85 -8.63 3.25 8.16
N GLN A 86 -9.65 2.58 8.71
CA GLN A 86 -10.43 3.08 9.85
C GLN A 86 -9.63 3.18 11.15
N HIS A 87 -8.60 2.34 11.33
CA HIS A 87 -7.82 2.27 12.57
C HIS A 87 -6.40 2.86 12.43
N THR A 88 -5.99 3.29 11.24
CA THR A 88 -4.66 3.89 11.03
C THR A 88 -4.67 5.32 11.54
N PRO A 89 -3.81 5.67 12.52
CA PRO A 89 -3.65 7.05 12.93
C PRO A 89 -3.01 7.87 11.79
N GLN A 90 -3.43 9.12 11.67
CA GLN A 90 -2.94 10.01 10.64
C GLN A 90 -1.62 10.64 11.06
N LEU A 91 -0.68 10.69 10.13
CA LEU A 91 0.53 11.48 10.30
C LEU A 91 0.14 12.94 10.10
N ASP A 92 0.39 13.76 11.11
CA ASP A 92 0.23 15.20 10.99
C ASP A 92 1.42 15.72 10.16
N GLU A 93 1.14 16.27 8.97
CA GLU A 93 2.13 16.85 8.05
C GLU A 93 2.57 18.25 8.55
N SER A 94 2.82 18.39 9.86
CA SER A 94 3.11 19.64 10.55
C SER A 94 4.50 19.66 11.20
N SER A 95 5.48 18.90 10.69
CA SER A 95 6.87 18.91 11.17
C SER A 95 7.88 19.01 10.04
#